data_AF-A0A5Q0NPM0-F1
#
_entry.id   AF-A0A5Q0NPM0-F1
#
_cell.length_a   1.000
_cell.length_b   1.000
_cell.length_c   1.000
_cell.angle_alpha   90.00
_cell.angle_beta   90.00
_cell.angle_gamma   90.00
#
_symmetry.space_group_name_H-M   'P 1'
#
loop_
_entity.id
_entity.type
_entity.pdbx_description
1 polymer ?
#
loop_
_entity_poly.entity_id
_entity_poly.type
_entity_poly.pdbx_seq_one_letter_code
_entity_poly.pdbx_strand_id
1 'polypeptide(L)'
;MAEFAPMEFGAAIGMSTDSARSLVGDALELAHRLKQTWKLVRAGKVPLWKARRLAQLTTTLPLDGAEFVDRQVAGFVGKISWAGIERLVDQARVMFDPEGAEKQRREAADGRRFDVHTDEATHDGTVHVEGVLDLGDAIDLDAAVRQGAEELAALGSTESLDVRRSIAVGELARRQLAFDLRAEAG
;
A
#
# COMPACT_ATOMS: atom_id res chain seq x y z
N MET A 1 26.81 -14.44 14.85
CA MET A 1 27.62 -14.28 13.62
C MET A 1 26.69 -14.39 12.41
N ALA A 2 26.10 -13.28 11.94
CA ALA A 2 25.41 -13.19 10.64
C ALA A 2 25.03 -11.73 10.25
N GLU A 3 25.51 -10.70 10.95
CA GLU A 3 25.07 -9.31 10.74
C GLU A 3 25.48 -8.77 9.35
N PHE A 4 26.58 -9.30 8.78
CA PHE A 4 27.10 -8.89 7.46
C PHE A 4 26.69 -9.82 6.32
N ALA A 5 26.03 -10.96 6.59
CA ALA A 5 25.73 -11.96 5.57
C ALA A 5 24.85 -11.44 4.41
N PRO A 6 23.83 -10.59 4.63
CA PRO A 6 23.07 -9.99 3.52
C PRO A 6 23.88 -8.96 2.72
N MET A 7 24.82 -8.24 3.36
CA MET A 7 25.65 -7.24 2.71
C MET A 7 26.69 -7.90 1.79
N GLU A 8 27.37 -8.93 2.28
CA GLU A 8 28.34 -9.72 1.51
C GLU A 8 27.66 -10.44 0.34
N PHE A 9 26.47 -11.00 0.56
CA PHE A 9 25.67 -11.63 -0.49
C PHE A 9 25.21 -10.61 -1.54
N GLY A 10 24.71 -9.44 -1.13
CA GLY A 10 24.28 -8.37 -2.03
C GLY A 10 25.43 -7.88 -2.92
N ALA A 11 26.59 -7.61 -2.32
CA ALA A 11 27.79 -7.21 -3.05
C ALA A 11 28.25 -8.27 -4.08
N ALA A 12 28.14 -9.57 -3.74
CA ALA A 12 28.54 -10.66 -4.62
C ALA A 12 27.65 -10.84 -5.86
N ILE A 13 26.37 -10.42 -5.80
CA ILE A 13 25.39 -10.59 -6.88
C ILE A 13 24.95 -9.28 -7.53
N GLY A 14 25.60 -8.16 -7.21
CA GLY A 14 25.29 -6.84 -7.75
C GLY A 14 23.96 -6.26 -7.25
N MET A 15 23.54 -6.60 -6.03
CA MET A 15 22.31 -6.13 -5.40
C MET A 15 22.61 -5.18 -4.22
N SER A 16 21.70 -4.24 -3.95
CA SER A 16 21.77 -3.44 -2.73
C SER A 16 21.56 -4.30 -1.49
N THR A 17 22.11 -3.88 -0.35
CA THR A 17 21.98 -4.58 0.94
C THR A 17 20.52 -4.81 1.33
N ASP A 18 19.63 -3.85 1.06
CA ASP A 18 18.20 -3.98 1.36
C ASP A 18 17.51 -5.01 0.46
N SER A 19 17.87 -5.03 -0.83
CA SER A 19 17.36 -6.02 -1.78
C SER A 19 17.82 -7.43 -1.41
N ALA A 20 19.07 -7.56 -0.96
CA ALA A 20 19.63 -8.82 -0.48
C ALA A 20 18.94 -9.29 0.81
N ARG A 21 18.70 -8.38 1.77
CA ARG A 21 17.95 -8.67 3.00
C ARG A 21 16.52 -9.13 2.70
N SER A 22 15.80 -8.43 1.82
CA SER A 22 14.46 -8.82 1.39
C SER A 22 14.45 -10.19 0.73
N LEU A 23 15.40 -10.47 -0.18
CA LEU A 23 15.51 -11.76 -0.85
C LEU A 23 15.78 -12.91 0.14
N VAL A 24 16.66 -12.70 1.13
CA VAL A 24 16.91 -13.67 2.20
C VAL A 24 15.66 -13.89 3.05
N GLY A 25 14.95 -12.81 3.41
CA GLY A 25 13.67 -12.87 4.13
C GLY A 25 12.64 -13.71 3.39
N ASP A 26 12.41 -13.42 2.10
CA ASP A 26 11.49 -14.18 1.23
C ASP A 26 11.88 -15.67 1.18
N ALA A 27 13.18 -15.96 1.08
CA ALA A 27 13.69 -17.33 1.02
C ALA A 27 13.46 -18.10 2.34
N LEU A 28 13.67 -17.45 3.48
CA LEU A 28 13.43 -18.04 4.80
C LEU A 28 11.94 -18.29 5.04
N GLU A 29 11.09 -17.33 4.69
CA GLU A 29 9.63 -17.47 4.75
C GLU A 29 9.17 -18.68 3.90
N LEU A 30 9.68 -18.80 2.68
CA LEU A 30 9.40 -19.95 1.81
C LEU A 30 9.90 -21.27 2.40
N ALA A 31 11.15 -21.31 2.86
CA ALA A 31 11.76 -22.55 3.34
C ALA A 31 11.14 -23.06 4.64
N HIS A 32 10.70 -22.15 5.53
CA HIS A 32 10.31 -22.51 6.89
C HIS A 32 8.80 -22.43 7.14
N ARG A 33 8.07 -21.53 6.47
CA ARG A 33 6.63 -21.32 6.68
C ARG A 33 5.77 -21.79 5.50
N LEU A 34 6.22 -21.57 4.27
CA LEU A 34 5.48 -21.96 3.05
C LEU A 34 6.05 -23.23 2.40
N LYS A 35 6.14 -24.31 3.18
CA LYS A 35 6.87 -25.54 2.81
C LYS A 35 6.32 -26.23 1.55
N GLN A 36 5.03 -26.16 1.28
CA GLN A 36 4.42 -26.77 0.09
C GLN A 36 4.71 -25.95 -1.16
N THR A 37 4.55 -24.63 -1.08
CA THR A 37 4.94 -23.70 -2.15
C THR A 37 6.42 -23.84 -2.47
N TRP A 38 7.28 -23.96 -1.45
CA TRP A 38 8.71 -24.19 -1.64
C TRP A 38 9.02 -25.46 -2.44
N LYS A 39 8.33 -26.58 -2.14
CA LYS A 39 8.46 -27.81 -2.94
C LYS A 39 8.07 -27.60 -4.40
N LEU A 40 7.02 -26.82 -4.66
CA LEU A 40 6.54 -26.53 -6.01
C LEU A 40 7.49 -25.62 -6.79
N VAL A 41 8.09 -24.62 -6.13
CA VAL A 41 9.14 -23.76 -6.72
C VAL A 41 10.35 -24.61 -7.11
N ARG A 42 10.83 -25.46 -6.21
CA ARG A 42 11.95 -26.37 -6.48
C ARG A 42 11.65 -27.37 -7.61
N ALA A 43 10.39 -27.73 -7.79
CA ALA A 43 9.93 -28.58 -8.89
C ALA A 43 9.65 -27.81 -10.20
N GLY A 44 9.90 -26.49 -10.25
CA GLY A 44 9.63 -25.66 -11.43
C GLY A 44 8.15 -25.42 -11.74
N LYS A 45 7.25 -25.78 -10.81
CA LYS A 45 5.79 -25.69 -11.00
C LYS A 45 5.22 -24.32 -10.63
N VAL A 46 5.94 -23.55 -9.82
CA VAL A 46 5.58 -22.18 -9.43
C VAL A 46 6.78 -21.27 -9.71
N PRO A 47 6.60 -20.17 -10.48
CA PRO A 47 7.67 -19.20 -10.69
C PRO A 47 8.14 -18.58 -9.38
N LEU A 48 9.47 -18.43 -9.22
CA LEU A 48 10.08 -17.89 -7.99
C LEU A 48 9.53 -16.50 -7.63
N TRP A 49 9.35 -15.60 -8.61
CA TRP A 49 8.81 -14.26 -8.36
C TRP A 49 7.41 -14.30 -7.71
N LYS A 50 6.58 -15.27 -8.09
CA LYS A 50 5.23 -15.44 -7.55
C LYS A 50 5.27 -15.98 -6.13
N ALA A 51 6.18 -16.91 -5.86
CA ALA A 51 6.41 -17.45 -4.53
C ALA A 51 7.01 -16.39 -3.58
N ARG A 52 7.94 -15.57 -4.05
CA ARG A 52 8.48 -14.44 -3.29
C ARG A 52 7.40 -13.42 -2.94
N ARG A 53 6.52 -13.10 -3.88
CA ARG A 53 5.41 -12.20 -3.60
C ARG A 53 4.44 -12.80 -2.58
N LEU A 54 4.16 -14.10 -2.65
CA LEU A 54 3.36 -14.80 -1.63
C LEU A 54 4.02 -14.70 -0.25
N ALA A 55 5.33 -14.95 -0.16
CA ALA A 55 6.09 -14.81 1.08
C ALA A 55 5.94 -13.42 1.69
N GLN A 56 6.09 -12.36 0.88
CA GLN A 56 5.89 -10.98 1.34
C GLN A 56 4.50 -10.73 1.93
N LEU A 57 3.46 -11.32 1.35
CA LEU A 57 2.09 -11.19 1.85
C LEU A 57 1.86 -11.96 3.16
N THR A 58 2.52 -13.12 3.34
CA THR A 58 2.32 -13.97 4.52
C THR A 58 3.22 -13.64 5.70
N THR A 59 4.28 -12.85 5.51
CA THR A 59 5.21 -12.45 6.59
C THR A 59 4.49 -11.89 7.82
N THR A 60 3.42 -11.12 7.61
CA THR A 60 2.64 -10.48 8.69
C THR A 60 1.60 -11.39 9.35
N LEU A 61 1.32 -12.56 8.78
CA LEU A 61 0.39 -13.51 9.37
C LEU A 61 1.05 -14.27 10.53
N PRO A 62 0.27 -14.81 11.48
CA PRO A 62 0.75 -15.85 12.38
C PRO A 62 1.07 -17.14 11.60
N LEU A 63 1.81 -18.05 12.22
CA LEU A 63 2.27 -19.29 11.58
C LEU A 63 1.09 -20.09 10.99
N ASP A 64 0.03 -20.29 11.76
CA ASP A 64 -1.14 -21.08 11.36
C ASP A 64 -1.85 -20.47 10.14
N GLY A 65 -1.89 -19.13 10.06
CA GLY A 65 -2.44 -18.40 8.91
C GLY A 65 -1.58 -18.59 7.65
N ALA A 66 -0.26 -18.49 7.77
CA ALA A 66 0.65 -18.74 6.65
C ALA A 66 0.59 -20.20 6.17
N GLU A 67 0.51 -21.17 7.09
CA GLU A 67 0.34 -22.59 6.74
C GLU A 67 -1.00 -22.87 6.05
N PHE A 68 -2.07 -22.18 6.47
CA PHE A 68 -3.36 -22.27 5.79
C PHE A 68 -3.26 -21.76 4.35
N VAL A 69 -2.67 -20.58 4.14
CA VAL A 69 -2.46 -20.01 2.80
C VAL A 69 -1.60 -20.94 1.95
N ASP A 70 -0.49 -21.47 2.49
CA ASP A 70 0.41 -22.38 1.78
C ASP A 70 -0.32 -23.63 1.27
N ARG A 71 -1.15 -24.26 2.12
CA ARG A 71 -1.96 -25.43 1.74
C ARG A 71 -2.92 -25.11 0.59
N GLN A 72 -3.60 -23.98 0.67
CA GLN A 72 -4.59 -23.58 -0.34
C GLN A 72 -3.91 -23.26 -1.67
N VAL A 73 -2.84 -22.46 -1.67
CA VAL A 73 -2.10 -22.12 -2.89
C VAL A 73 -1.48 -23.36 -3.53
N ALA A 74 -0.92 -24.27 -2.72
CA ALA A 74 -0.36 -25.53 -3.21
C ALA A 74 -1.43 -26.48 -3.77
N GLY A 75 -2.68 -26.40 -3.33
CA GLY A 75 -3.81 -27.16 -3.88
C GLY A 75 -4.28 -26.68 -5.26
N PHE A 76 -4.03 -25.42 -5.62
CA PHE A 76 -4.53 -24.78 -6.84
C PHE A 76 -3.42 -24.34 -7.82
N VAL A 77 -2.31 -25.07 -7.86
CA VAL A 77 -1.13 -24.76 -8.70
C VAL A 77 -1.53 -24.36 -10.13
N GLY A 78 -1.17 -23.14 -10.53
CA GLY A 78 -1.40 -22.60 -11.88
C GLY A 78 -2.79 -22.02 -12.14
N LYS A 79 -3.77 -22.20 -11.24
CA LYS A 79 -5.16 -21.71 -11.43
C LYS A 79 -5.53 -20.50 -10.58
N ILE A 80 -4.82 -20.25 -9.49
CA ILE A 80 -5.10 -19.10 -8.63
C ILE A 80 -4.53 -17.81 -9.24
N SER A 81 -5.43 -16.87 -9.51
CA SER A 81 -5.09 -15.52 -9.95
C SER A 81 -4.47 -14.72 -8.81
N TRP A 82 -3.84 -13.59 -9.14
CA TRP A 82 -3.19 -12.77 -8.12
C TRP A 82 -4.18 -12.19 -7.10
N ALA A 83 -5.29 -11.64 -7.59
CA ALA A 83 -6.41 -11.23 -6.74
C ALA A 83 -7.00 -12.39 -5.91
N GLY A 84 -6.89 -13.64 -6.38
CA GLY A 84 -7.26 -14.82 -5.61
C GLY A 84 -6.34 -15.06 -4.41
N ILE A 85 -5.03 -14.86 -4.59
CA ILE A 85 -4.03 -14.99 -3.52
C ILE A 85 -4.21 -13.88 -2.48
N GLU A 86 -4.40 -12.63 -2.90
CA GLU A 86 -4.60 -11.49 -1.99
C GLU A 86 -5.84 -11.71 -1.12
N ARG A 87 -7.00 -12.06 -1.72
CA ARG A 87 -8.21 -12.37 -0.96
C ARG A 87 -8.03 -13.53 0.02
N LEU A 88 -7.27 -14.54 -0.36
CA LEU A 88 -6.98 -15.69 0.50
C LEU A 88 -6.11 -15.28 1.70
N VAL A 89 -5.12 -14.41 1.49
CA VAL A 89 -4.29 -13.85 2.57
C VAL A 89 -5.13 -12.98 3.49
N ASP A 90 -5.99 -12.13 2.95
CA ASP A 90 -6.90 -11.29 3.75
C ASP A 90 -7.85 -12.15 4.59
N GLN A 91 -8.42 -13.19 3.99
CA GLN A 91 -9.25 -14.16 4.70
C GLN A 91 -8.45 -14.85 5.83
N ALA A 92 -7.21 -15.25 5.56
CA ALA A 92 -6.35 -15.86 6.57
C ALA A 92 -6.02 -14.88 7.71
N ARG A 93 -5.83 -13.59 7.40
CA ARG A 93 -5.60 -12.56 8.42
C ARG A 93 -6.81 -12.43 9.35
N VAL A 94 -8.02 -12.38 8.81
CA VAL A 94 -9.25 -12.31 9.62
C VAL A 94 -9.45 -13.57 10.47
N MET A 95 -9.14 -14.75 9.91
CA MET A 95 -9.40 -16.03 10.56
C MET A 95 -8.38 -16.36 11.66
N PHE A 96 -7.10 -16.06 11.43
CA PHE A 96 -6.00 -16.52 12.29
C PHE A 96 -5.35 -15.39 13.08
N ASP A 97 -5.60 -14.13 12.74
CA ASP A 97 -5.10 -12.95 13.45
C ASP A 97 -6.20 -11.92 13.74
N PRO A 98 -7.27 -12.30 14.48
CA PRO A 98 -8.37 -11.38 14.76
C PRO A 98 -7.91 -10.18 15.61
N GLU A 99 -6.94 -10.38 16.51
CA GLU A 99 -6.37 -9.33 17.35
C GLU A 99 -5.45 -8.40 16.55
N GLY A 100 -4.60 -8.92 15.65
CA GLY A 100 -3.79 -8.09 14.76
C GLY A 100 -4.62 -7.38 13.68
N ALA A 101 -5.73 -7.97 13.22
CA ALA A 101 -6.68 -7.29 12.35
C ALA A 101 -7.41 -6.14 13.08
N GLU A 102 -7.79 -6.32 14.34
CA GLU A 102 -8.34 -5.26 15.18
C GLU A 102 -7.28 -4.19 15.51
N LYS A 103 -6.03 -4.59 15.76
CA LYS A 103 -4.91 -3.67 15.97
C LYS A 103 -4.60 -2.86 14.71
N GLN A 104 -4.54 -3.47 13.52
CA GLN A 104 -4.41 -2.74 12.25
C GLN A 104 -5.58 -1.79 12.01
N ARG A 105 -6.81 -2.19 12.37
CA ARG A 105 -7.98 -1.31 12.27
C ARG A 105 -7.86 -0.09 13.19
N ARG A 106 -7.34 -0.28 14.41
CA ARG A 106 -7.04 0.81 15.36
C ARG A 106 -5.86 1.66 14.92
N GLU A 107 -4.79 1.05 14.45
CA GLU A 107 -3.60 1.74 13.91
C GLU A 107 -3.92 2.51 12.62
N ALA A 108 -4.85 2.04 11.79
CA ALA A 108 -5.35 2.79 10.63
C ALA A 108 -6.23 3.98 11.05
N ALA A 109 -6.94 3.88 12.19
CA ALA A 109 -7.66 5.00 12.78
C ALA A 109 -6.71 6.05 13.42
N ASP A 110 -5.58 5.61 13.97
CA ASP A 110 -4.52 6.45 14.56
C ASP A 110 -3.43 6.90 13.55
N GLY A 111 -3.37 6.30 12.36
CA GLY A 111 -2.40 6.57 11.29
C GLY A 111 -2.89 7.55 10.23
N ARG A 112 -4.03 8.21 10.49
CA ARG A 112 -4.53 9.29 9.62
C ARG A 112 -3.47 10.37 9.50
N ARG A 113 -3.08 10.64 8.27
CA ARG A 113 -2.05 11.62 7.91
C ARG A 113 -2.44 12.27 6.61
N PHE A 114 -2.09 13.53 6.45
CA PHE A 114 -2.27 14.25 5.21
C PHE A 114 -1.01 15.08 5.00
N ASP A 115 -0.24 14.72 3.99
CA ASP A 115 1.09 15.23 3.75
C ASP A 115 1.10 16.02 2.44
N VAL A 116 1.66 17.22 2.50
CA VAL A 116 1.86 18.12 1.36
C VAL A 116 3.36 18.29 1.21
N HIS A 117 3.96 17.64 0.21
CA HIS A 117 5.42 17.56 0.03
C HIS A 117 5.96 18.84 -0.66
N THR A 118 5.78 19.99 -0.01
CA THR A 118 6.09 21.31 -0.60
C THR A 118 7.57 21.56 -0.87
N ASP A 119 8.44 20.84 -0.19
CA ASP A 119 9.90 20.83 -0.35
C ASP A 119 10.37 19.90 -1.48
N GLU A 120 9.51 19.00 -1.95
CA GLU A 120 9.78 18.07 -3.06
C GLU A 120 9.13 18.53 -4.38
N ALA A 121 9.02 19.85 -4.59
CA ALA A 121 8.47 20.39 -5.84
C ALA A 121 9.24 19.87 -7.05
N THR A 122 8.51 19.33 -8.04
CA THR A 122 9.13 18.91 -9.30
C THR A 122 9.65 20.14 -10.06
N HIS A 123 10.53 19.92 -11.04
CA HIS A 123 11.04 20.98 -11.92
C HIS A 123 9.93 21.76 -12.64
N ASP A 124 8.73 21.19 -12.74
CA ASP A 124 7.55 21.79 -13.38
C ASP A 124 6.67 22.60 -12.40
N GLY A 125 7.08 22.73 -11.14
CA GLY A 125 6.38 23.55 -10.13
C GLY A 125 5.15 22.89 -9.50
N THR A 126 4.99 21.58 -9.64
CA THR A 126 3.91 20.80 -9.02
C THR A 126 4.41 20.00 -7.82
N VAL A 127 3.56 19.82 -6.81
CA VAL A 127 3.87 19.04 -5.59
C VAL A 127 2.90 17.89 -5.44
N HIS A 128 3.39 16.76 -4.91
CA HIS A 128 2.53 15.63 -4.58
C HIS A 128 1.85 15.86 -3.23
N VAL A 129 0.57 15.50 -3.15
CA VAL A 129 -0.24 15.56 -1.94
C VAL A 129 -0.93 14.23 -1.77
N GLU A 130 -0.82 13.64 -0.59
CA GLU A 130 -1.42 12.35 -0.27
C GLU A 130 -1.92 12.33 1.17
N GLY A 131 -2.90 11.46 1.44
CA GLY A 131 -3.37 11.30 2.81
C GLY A 131 -4.27 10.09 2.98
N VAL A 132 -4.38 9.70 4.25
CA VAL A 132 -5.27 8.65 4.73
C VAL A 132 -6.31 9.34 5.62
N LEU A 133 -7.56 9.33 5.15
CA LEU A 133 -8.71 9.94 5.82
C LEU A 133 -9.65 8.85 6.32
N ASP A 134 -10.56 9.20 7.24
CA ASP A 134 -11.73 8.36 7.49
C ASP A 134 -12.58 8.26 6.21
N LEU A 135 -13.34 7.18 6.05
CA LEU A 135 -14.17 6.95 4.86
C LEU A 135 -15.20 8.08 4.66
N GLY A 136 -15.84 8.56 5.74
CA GLY A 136 -16.79 9.66 5.67
C GLY A 136 -16.12 10.93 5.17
N ASP A 137 -15.00 11.31 5.79
CA ASP A 137 -14.21 12.48 5.40
C ASP A 137 -13.72 12.39 3.94
N ALA A 138 -13.31 11.19 3.49
CA ALA A 138 -12.88 10.97 2.12
C ALA A 138 -14.01 11.12 1.09
N ILE A 139 -15.23 10.66 1.43
CA ILE A 139 -16.42 10.81 0.60
C ILE A 139 -16.79 12.30 0.47
N ASP A 140 -16.80 13.02 1.59
CA ASP A 140 -17.12 14.44 1.61
C ASP A 140 -16.08 15.28 0.85
N LEU A 141 -14.79 14.96 1.01
CA LEU A 141 -13.71 15.60 0.25
C LEU A 141 -13.86 15.38 -1.26
N ASP A 142 -14.10 14.14 -1.71
CA ASP A 142 -14.27 13.86 -3.15
C ASP A 142 -15.52 14.56 -3.72
N ALA A 143 -16.60 14.62 -2.95
CA ALA A 143 -17.81 15.35 -3.33
C ALA A 143 -17.51 16.85 -3.51
N ALA A 144 -16.81 17.48 -2.57
CA ALA A 144 -16.42 18.88 -2.65
C ALA A 144 -15.50 19.16 -3.85
N VAL A 145 -14.49 18.31 -4.09
CA VAL A 145 -13.57 18.43 -5.22
C VAL A 145 -14.30 18.26 -6.56
N ARG A 146 -15.23 17.30 -6.64
CA ARG A 146 -16.06 17.09 -7.82
C ARG A 146 -16.92 18.31 -8.13
N GLN A 147 -17.62 18.84 -7.13
CA GLN A 147 -18.43 20.04 -7.28
C GLN A 147 -17.58 21.22 -7.77
N GLY A 148 -16.43 21.48 -7.17
CA GLY A 148 -15.53 22.56 -7.60
C GLY A 148 -15.03 22.38 -9.04
N ALA A 149 -14.73 21.15 -9.46
CA ALA A 149 -14.31 20.86 -10.83
C ALA A 149 -15.44 21.07 -11.85
N GLU A 150 -16.69 20.77 -11.47
CA GLU A 150 -17.88 21.03 -12.27
C GLU A 150 -18.18 22.53 -12.37
N GLU A 151 -18.06 23.27 -11.26
CA GLU A 151 -18.16 24.74 -11.23
C GLU A 151 -17.13 25.38 -12.18
N LEU A 152 -15.88 24.94 -12.15
CA LEU A 152 -14.84 25.42 -13.06
C LEU A 152 -15.18 25.17 -14.54
N ALA A 153 -15.77 24.01 -14.86
CA ALA A 153 -16.27 23.74 -16.21
C ALA A 153 -17.41 24.69 -16.60
N ALA A 154 -18.38 24.90 -15.71
CA ALA A 154 -19.52 25.77 -15.95
C ALA A 154 -19.08 27.23 -16.17
N LEU A 155 -17.98 27.65 -15.52
CA LEU A 155 -17.36 28.96 -15.69
C LEU A 155 -16.45 29.05 -16.94
N GLY A 156 -16.38 28.01 -17.75
CA GLY A 156 -15.71 28.03 -19.06
C GLY A 156 -14.26 27.52 -19.06
N SER A 157 -13.79 26.86 -18.00
CA SER A 157 -12.47 26.22 -18.01
C SER A 157 -12.41 25.11 -19.06
N THR A 158 -11.44 25.21 -19.97
CA THR A 158 -11.18 24.22 -21.03
C THR A 158 -10.22 23.12 -20.60
N GLU A 159 -9.78 23.14 -19.35
CA GLU A 159 -8.83 22.18 -18.79
C GLU A 159 -9.45 20.77 -18.65
N SER A 160 -8.58 19.76 -18.63
CA SER A 160 -9.02 18.37 -18.40
C SER A 160 -9.69 18.22 -17.04
N LEU A 161 -10.48 17.15 -16.87
CA LEU A 161 -11.16 16.89 -15.59
C LEU A 161 -10.15 16.78 -14.43
N ASP A 162 -9.02 16.10 -14.65
CA ASP A 162 -7.99 15.91 -13.62
C ASP A 162 -7.33 17.24 -13.22
N VAL A 163 -7.05 18.12 -14.20
CA VAL A 163 -6.52 19.46 -13.94
C VAL A 163 -7.55 20.31 -13.19
N ARG A 164 -8.83 20.27 -13.58
CA ARG A 164 -9.90 20.98 -12.87
C ARG A 164 -10.09 20.48 -11.44
N ARG A 165 -9.97 19.18 -11.19
CA ARG A 165 -9.99 18.62 -9.83
C ARG A 165 -8.82 19.13 -8.99
N SER A 166 -7.61 19.17 -9.55
CA SER A 166 -6.44 19.75 -8.89
C SER A 166 -6.65 21.23 -8.53
N ILE A 167 -7.13 22.04 -9.48
CA ILE A 167 -7.45 23.46 -9.24
C ILE A 167 -8.55 23.60 -8.17
N ALA A 168 -9.56 22.73 -8.19
CA ALA A 168 -10.66 22.75 -7.23
C ALA A 168 -10.18 22.53 -5.78
N VAL A 169 -9.21 21.63 -5.55
CA VAL A 169 -8.59 21.47 -4.22
C VAL A 169 -7.94 22.79 -3.76
N GLY A 170 -7.22 23.47 -4.66
CA GLY A 170 -6.61 24.77 -4.36
C GLY A 170 -7.64 25.88 -4.09
N GLU A 171 -8.77 25.90 -4.82
CA GLU A 171 -9.88 26.83 -4.57
C GLU A 171 -10.57 26.55 -3.23
N LEU A 172 -10.79 25.28 -2.87
CA LEU A 172 -11.34 24.89 -1.57
C LEU A 172 -10.45 25.41 -0.44
N ALA A 173 -9.13 25.20 -0.53
CA ALA A 173 -8.17 25.69 0.45
C ALA A 173 -8.17 27.24 0.53
N ARG A 174 -8.15 27.93 -0.62
CA ARG A 174 -8.20 29.41 -0.65
C ARG A 174 -9.50 29.96 -0.06
N ARG A 175 -10.65 29.37 -0.38
CA ARG A 175 -11.95 29.75 0.18
C ARG A 175 -11.93 29.59 1.70
N GLN A 176 -11.46 28.45 2.21
CA GLN A 176 -11.37 28.21 3.65
C GLN A 176 -10.46 29.25 4.34
N LEU A 177 -9.27 29.51 3.80
CA LEU A 177 -8.35 30.53 4.33
C LEU A 177 -8.92 31.96 4.27
N ALA A 178 -9.76 32.26 3.27
CA ALA A 178 -10.42 33.55 3.15
C ALA A 178 -11.56 33.74 4.17
N PHE A 179 -12.19 32.65 4.65
CA PHE A 179 -13.22 32.72 5.69
C PHE A 179 -12.65 33.03 7.09
N ASP A 180 -11.36 32.74 7.37
CA ASP A 180 -10.72 32.95 8.68
C ASP A 180 -10.28 34.41 8.99
N LEU A 181 -10.56 35.38 8.13
CA LEU A 181 -10.11 36.78 8.31
C LEU A 181 -10.99 37.66 9.23
N ARG A 182 -11.88 37.11 10.07
CA ARG A 182 -12.80 37.92 10.92
C ARG A 182 -13.11 37.41 12.34
N ALA A 183 -12.31 36.51 12.92
CA ALA A 183 -12.57 36.03 14.29
C ALA A 183 -11.68 36.63 15.39
N GLU A 184 -10.73 37.53 15.08
CA GLU A 184 -9.91 38.22 16.09
C GLU A 184 -9.84 39.75 15.87
N ALA A 185 -11.00 40.39 15.99
CA ALA A 185 -11.08 41.80 16.39
C ALA A 185 -12.33 41.95 17.27
N GLY A 186 -12.17 41.64 18.56
CA GLY A 186 -13.21 41.75 19.59
C GLY A 186 -12.74 41.21 20.92
#